data_AF-A0A816ZPI6-F1
#
_entry.id   AF-A0A816ZPI6-F1
#
_cell.length_a   1.000
_cell.length_b   1.000
_cell.length_c   1.000
_cell.angle_alpha   90.00
_cell.angle_beta   90.00
_cell.angle_gamma   90.00
#
_symmetry.space_group_name_H-M   'P 1'
#
loop_
_entity.id
_entity.type
_entity.pdbx_description
1 polymer ?
#
loop_
_entity_poly.entity_id
_entity_poly.type
_entity_poly.pdbx_seq_one_letter_code
_entity_poly.pdbx_strand_id
1 'polypeptide(L)'
;MTSRLKSAILRHTDSIKRSNLSGIKDTIRSRVTTANHDNGYGSNEFIHLNFYDDDNYLSIVQCINGGYHITEDMLKFMLDYNDCLQKHIDNLKSCSKKSKSRVKAQSTLSSYHTTRAAQLKTICAPSLEAEYLQARHDAIQNAIDECRTELNRIYSKGSSNSSPKHNRTDYMIDSFEAASSVLLKLSEKIDKLKEQKTKEDAALLQAKILCENLSYTHGVKESKTEKANNSRKKHEQKLKEIENDIARFEDEYEHEKKTYRVEARRIYEKCRVLEEKRLELIGDTLMKFIKAAYSSKNSTQQRTIYEELQSYLKDERDITKDLEFWAQTYGVYDSTTSLSTETNQNDDAHDDDEPSSADTTTSSTKTKSKKNQK
;
A
#
# COMPACT_ATOMS: atom_id res chain seq x y z
N MET A 1 54.06 -9.05 -30.51
CA MET A 1 52.83 -8.33 -30.93
C MET A 1 51.53 -9.13 -30.78
N THR A 2 51.55 -10.38 -30.32
CA THR A 2 50.37 -11.27 -30.25
C THR A 2 49.58 -11.21 -28.93
N SER A 3 50.13 -10.58 -27.87
CA SER A 3 49.47 -10.47 -26.56
C SER A 3 48.40 -9.36 -26.51
N ARG A 4 48.61 -8.24 -27.21
CA ARG A 4 47.65 -7.11 -27.25
C ARG A 4 46.37 -7.42 -28.04
N LEU A 5 46.44 -8.29 -29.05
CA LEU A 5 45.27 -8.68 -29.84
C LEU A 5 44.30 -9.59 -29.06
N LYS A 6 44.83 -10.49 -28.21
CA LYS A 6 44.00 -11.37 -27.37
C LYS A 6 43.23 -10.59 -26.29
N SER A 7 43.81 -9.52 -25.75
CA SER A 7 43.14 -8.66 -24.77
C SER A 7 42.00 -7.83 -25.39
N ALA A 8 42.15 -7.41 -26.65
CA ALA A 8 41.10 -6.66 -27.36
C ALA A 8 39.89 -7.53 -27.73
N ILE A 9 40.10 -8.79 -28.08
CA ILE A 9 39.03 -9.74 -28.46
C ILE A 9 38.23 -10.21 -27.23
N LEU A 10 38.87 -10.38 -26.07
CA LEU A 10 38.15 -10.66 -24.82
C LEU A 10 37.31 -9.48 -24.33
N ARG A 11 37.78 -8.23 -24.49
CA ARG A 11 36.98 -7.04 -24.12
C ARG A 11 35.78 -6.84 -25.05
N HIS A 12 35.87 -7.29 -26.30
CA HIS A 12 34.77 -7.16 -27.26
C HIS A 12 33.64 -8.16 -26.99
N THR A 13 33.95 -9.35 -26.46
CA THR A 13 32.97 -10.39 -26.13
C THR A 13 32.22 -10.09 -24.83
N ASP A 14 32.88 -9.50 -23.84
CA ASP A 14 32.23 -9.00 -22.61
C ASP A 14 31.35 -7.75 -22.87
N SER A 15 31.69 -6.94 -23.86
CA SER A 15 30.89 -5.78 -24.29
C SER A 15 29.58 -6.22 -24.98
N ILE A 16 29.64 -7.26 -25.81
CA ILE A 16 28.47 -7.82 -26.52
C ILE A 16 27.50 -8.52 -25.57
N LYS A 17 27.99 -9.19 -24.51
CA LYS A 17 27.12 -9.78 -23.48
C LYS A 17 26.38 -8.71 -22.66
N ARG A 18 26.99 -7.54 -22.41
CA ARG A 18 26.30 -6.43 -21.71
C ARG A 18 25.37 -5.62 -22.62
N SER A 19 25.65 -5.53 -23.92
CA SER A 19 24.79 -4.80 -24.87
C SER A 19 23.45 -5.49 -25.14
N ASN A 20 23.40 -6.84 -25.12
CA ASN A 20 22.14 -7.56 -25.32
C ASN A 20 21.20 -7.45 -24.10
N LEU A 21 21.75 -7.45 -22.88
CA LEU A 21 21.00 -7.15 -21.66
C LEU A 21 20.59 -5.67 -21.56
N SER A 22 21.38 -4.74 -22.12
CA SER A 22 21.01 -3.32 -22.22
C SER A 22 19.87 -3.12 -23.23
N GLY A 23 19.95 -3.73 -24.41
CA GLY A 23 18.93 -3.59 -25.46
C GLY A 23 17.56 -4.14 -25.05
N ILE A 24 17.53 -5.24 -24.28
CA ILE A 24 16.28 -5.78 -23.71
C ILE A 24 15.74 -4.86 -22.60
N LYS A 25 16.60 -4.35 -21.72
CA LYS A 25 16.20 -3.36 -20.70
C LYS A 25 15.66 -2.06 -21.31
N ASP A 26 16.23 -1.61 -22.42
CA ASP A 26 15.81 -0.41 -23.14
C ASP A 26 14.53 -0.66 -23.95
N THR A 27 14.33 -1.87 -24.50
CA THR A 27 13.09 -2.28 -25.18
C THR A 27 11.93 -2.44 -24.18
N ILE A 28 12.19 -2.98 -22.99
CA ILE A 28 11.20 -3.06 -21.90
C ILE A 28 10.89 -1.66 -21.36
N ARG A 29 11.91 -0.82 -21.16
CA ARG A 29 11.74 0.56 -20.66
C ARG A 29 11.00 1.46 -21.66
N SER A 30 11.23 1.32 -22.97
CA SER A 30 10.55 2.14 -23.98
C SER A 30 9.08 1.74 -24.18
N ARG A 31 8.73 0.46 -23.99
CA ARG A 31 7.35 -0.05 -24.12
C ARG A 31 6.48 0.24 -22.91
N VAL A 32 7.07 0.36 -21.71
CA VAL A 32 6.38 0.79 -20.49
C VAL A 32 5.97 2.27 -20.54
N THR A 33 6.69 3.12 -21.28
CA THR A 33 6.43 4.57 -21.35
C THR A 33 5.37 4.99 -22.38
N THR A 34 4.87 4.10 -23.24
CA THR A 34 3.93 4.44 -24.33
C THR A 34 2.46 4.09 -24.03
N ALA A 35 2.14 3.60 -22.83
CA ALA A 35 0.78 3.27 -22.45
C ALA A 35 0.01 4.50 -21.94
N ASN A 36 -0.87 5.01 -22.80
CA ASN A 36 -1.79 6.11 -22.55
C ASN A 36 -2.62 5.94 -21.26
N HIS A 37 -2.96 7.09 -20.68
CA HIS A 37 -3.32 7.33 -19.28
C HIS A 37 -4.74 6.99 -18.82
N ASP A 38 -5.61 6.36 -19.62
CA ASP A 38 -7.06 6.53 -19.36
C ASP A 38 -7.85 5.36 -18.74
N ASN A 39 -7.30 4.15 -18.55
CA ASN A 39 -8.12 3.03 -18.04
C ASN A 39 -7.58 2.25 -16.84
N GLY A 40 -6.49 2.67 -16.17
CA GLY A 40 -6.03 2.07 -14.91
C GLY A 40 -5.54 0.61 -14.97
N TYR A 41 -5.79 -0.11 -16.07
CA TYR A 41 -5.14 -1.36 -16.42
C TYR A 41 -3.81 -1.01 -17.07
N GLY A 42 -2.70 -1.23 -16.36
CA GLY A 42 -1.36 -1.17 -16.96
C GLY A 42 -1.32 -2.00 -18.24
N SER A 43 -0.52 -1.58 -19.22
CA SER A 43 -0.48 -2.17 -20.56
C SER A 43 -0.49 -3.70 -20.52
N ASN A 44 -1.54 -4.29 -21.08
CA ASN A 44 -1.73 -5.74 -21.27
C ASN A 44 -0.70 -6.37 -22.24
N GLU A 45 0.35 -5.66 -22.62
CA GLU A 45 1.36 -6.10 -23.59
C GLU A 45 2.19 -7.29 -23.10
N PHE A 46 2.17 -7.61 -21.81
CA PHE A 46 2.85 -8.78 -21.24
C PHE A 46 2.03 -10.08 -21.31
N ILE A 47 0.73 -10.01 -21.66
CA ILE A 47 -0.16 -11.19 -21.66
C ILE A 47 0.15 -12.17 -22.81
N HIS A 48 0.94 -11.76 -23.80
CA HIS A 48 1.21 -12.57 -25.00
C HIS A 48 2.55 -13.31 -25.00
N LEU A 49 3.39 -13.12 -23.97
CA LEU A 49 4.68 -13.81 -23.88
C LEU A 49 4.56 -15.05 -23.00
N ASN A 50 5.07 -16.17 -23.49
CA ASN A 50 5.09 -17.41 -22.74
C ASN A 50 6.10 -17.29 -21.58
N PHE A 51 5.59 -17.46 -20.35
CA PHE A 51 6.34 -17.34 -19.10
C PHE A 51 7.64 -18.16 -19.08
N TYR A 52 7.64 -19.32 -19.74
CA TYR A 52 8.80 -20.23 -19.73
C TYR A 52 9.87 -19.89 -20.76
N ASP A 53 9.67 -18.83 -21.56
CA ASP A 53 10.64 -18.40 -22.56
C ASP A 53 11.49 -17.25 -22.00
N ASP A 54 12.79 -17.29 -22.26
CA ASP A 54 13.78 -16.25 -21.96
C ASP A 54 13.63 -15.58 -20.56
N ASP A 55 13.85 -14.26 -20.51
CA ASP A 55 13.78 -13.42 -19.32
C ASP A 55 12.32 -12.97 -19.00
N ASN A 56 11.29 -13.65 -19.51
CA ASN A 56 9.89 -13.22 -19.34
C ASN A 56 9.42 -13.27 -17.87
N TYR A 57 10.12 -14.02 -17.00
CA TYR A 57 9.90 -13.99 -15.55
C TYR A 57 10.17 -12.60 -14.94
N LEU A 58 10.94 -11.73 -15.59
CA LEU A 58 11.23 -10.37 -15.11
C LEU A 58 9.96 -9.54 -14.93
N SER A 59 8.92 -9.75 -15.76
CA SER A 59 7.66 -9.04 -15.62
C SER A 59 6.94 -9.35 -14.30
N ILE A 60 7.02 -10.61 -13.84
CA ILE A 60 6.47 -11.02 -12.54
C ILE A 60 7.27 -10.38 -11.40
N VAL A 61 8.59 -10.38 -11.50
CA VAL A 61 9.46 -9.74 -10.50
C VAL A 61 9.22 -8.23 -10.45
N GLN A 62 9.04 -7.58 -11.60
CA GLN A 62 8.70 -6.17 -11.70
C GLN A 62 7.34 -5.87 -11.07
N CYS A 63 6.35 -6.74 -11.24
CA CYS A 63 5.06 -6.64 -10.57
C CYS A 63 5.21 -6.64 -9.05
N ILE A 64 6.00 -7.55 -8.48
CA ILE A 64 6.28 -7.60 -7.03
C ILE A 64 6.92 -6.30 -6.55
N ASN A 65 7.90 -5.77 -7.30
CA ASN A 65 8.57 -4.53 -6.93
C ASN A 65 7.65 -3.31 -7.05
N GLY A 66 6.83 -3.24 -8.12
CA GLY A 66 5.83 -2.19 -8.30
C GLY A 66 4.74 -2.21 -7.24
N GLY A 67 4.38 -3.40 -6.74
CA GLY A 67 3.39 -3.59 -5.68
C GLY A 67 3.71 -2.83 -4.38
N TYR A 68 4.99 -2.73 -4.02
CA TYR A 68 5.42 -1.92 -2.87
C TYR A 68 5.04 -0.44 -3.07
N HIS A 69 5.39 0.14 -4.23
CA HIS A 69 5.13 1.54 -4.53
C HIS A 69 3.63 1.86 -4.58
N ILE A 70 2.82 0.97 -5.15
CA ILE A 70 1.36 1.12 -5.15
C ILE A 70 0.81 1.20 -3.72
N THR A 71 1.37 0.39 -2.81
CA THR A 71 0.92 0.38 -1.41
C THR A 71 1.37 1.65 -0.68
N GLU A 72 2.58 2.15 -0.94
CA GLU A 72 3.06 3.44 -0.42
C GLU A 72 2.23 4.63 -0.92
N ASP A 73 1.85 4.64 -2.20
CA ASP A 73 1.00 5.69 -2.76
C ASP A 73 -0.39 5.70 -2.11
N MET A 74 -0.96 4.52 -1.86
CA MET A 74 -2.20 4.37 -1.09
C MET A 74 -2.04 4.93 0.33
N LEU A 75 -0.94 4.62 1.02
CA LEU A 75 -0.67 5.14 2.37
C LEU A 75 -0.50 6.65 2.37
N LYS A 76 0.12 7.22 1.33
CA LYS A 76 0.26 8.66 1.16
C LYS A 76 -1.09 9.36 1.07
N PHE A 77 -2.03 8.81 0.29
CA PHE A 77 -3.40 9.31 0.25
C PHE A 77 -4.06 9.29 1.64
N MET A 78 -3.92 8.20 2.40
CA MET A 78 -4.48 8.08 3.74
C MET A 78 -3.86 9.08 4.72
N LEU A 79 -2.56 9.36 4.60
CA LEU A 79 -1.85 10.38 5.38
C LEU A 79 -2.34 11.79 5.05
N ASP A 80 -2.43 12.13 3.76
CA ASP A 80 -2.93 13.43 3.31
C ASP A 80 -4.35 13.69 3.85
N TYR A 81 -5.19 12.65 3.85
CA TYR A 81 -6.50 12.67 4.46
C TYR A 81 -6.43 12.92 5.99
N ASN A 82 -5.57 12.18 6.68
CA ASN A 82 -5.42 12.29 8.13
C ASN A 82 -4.88 13.67 8.56
N ASP A 83 -3.96 14.24 7.80
CA ASP A 83 -3.43 15.59 8.00
C ASP A 83 -4.51 16.67 7.84
N CYS A 84 -5.41 16.50 6.86
CA CYS A 84 -6.55 17.39 6.69
C CYS A 84 -7.50 17.32 7.91
N LEU A 85 -7.72 16.11 8.44
CA LEU A 85 -8.52 15.90 9.64
C LEU A 85 -7.86 16.55 10.88
N GLN A 86 -6.55 16.38 11.07
CA GLN A 86 -5.82 17.01 12.18
C GLN A 86 -5.90 18.54 12.14
N LYS A 87 -5.72 19.15 10.96
CA LYS A 87 -5.89 20.60 10.78
C LYS A 87 -7.29 21.06 11.16
N HIS A 88 -8.32 20.29 10.82
CA HIS A 88 -9.69 20.62 11.20
C HIS A 88 -9.90 20.56 12.72
N ILE A 89 -9.38 19.51 13.37
CA ILE A 89 -9.39 19.35 14.84
C ILE A 89 -8.73 20.56 15.52
N ASP A 90 -7.55 20.96 15.06
CA ASP A 90 -6.79 22.08 15.64
C ASP A 90 -7.55 23.41 15.48
N ASN A 91 -8.20 23.61 14.34
CA ASN A 91 -9.04 24.77 14.09
C ASN A 91 -10.24 24.84 15.04
N LEU A 92 -10.93 23.72 15.29
CA LEU A 92 -12.05 23.66 16.23
C LEU A 92 -11.61 23.97 17.67
N LYS A 93 -10.51 23.34 18.13
CA LYS A 93 -9.91 23.59 19.46
C LYS A 93 -9.51 25.06 19.60
N SER A 94 -8.85 25.63 18.60
CA SER A 94 -8.42 27.03 18.57
C SER A 94 -9.60 28.00 18.61
N CYS A 95 -10.64 27.76 17.81
CA CYS A 95 -11.86 28.56 17.78
C CYS A 95 -12.56 28.57 19.14
N SER A 96 -12.73 27.39 19.75
CA SER A 96 -13.35 27.26 21.06
C SER A 96 -12.54 28.00 22.14
N LYS A 97 -11.22 27.79 22.19
CA LYS A 97 -10.32 28.45 23.15
C LYS A 97 -10.37 29.98 23.05
N LYS A 98 -10.26 30.53 21.83
CA LYS A 98 -10.32 31.98 21.56
C LYS A 98 -11.69 32.58 21.93
N SER A 99 -12.78 31.88 21.60
CA SER A 99 -14.13 32.35 21.92
C SER A 99 -14.42 32.28 23.41
N LYS A 100 -13.93 31.24 24.10
CA LYS A 100 -14.09 31.06 25.55
C LYS A 100 -13.35 32.15 26.33
N SER A 101 -12.14 32.53 25.92
CA SER A 101 -11.42 33.63 26.58
C SER A 101 -12.15 34.96 26.41
N ARG A 102 -12.72 35.25 25.24
CA ARG A 102 -13.54 36.45 25.01
C ARG A 102 -14.76 36.52 25.93
N VAL A 103 -15.52 35.42 26.06
CA VAL A 103 -16.69 35.39 26.95
C VAL A 103 -16.30 35.46 28.44
N LYS A 104 -15.16 34.89 28.81
CA LYS A 104 -14.63 35.05 30.18
C LYS A 104 -14.20 36.49 30.50
N ALA A 105 -13.67 37.21 29.51
CA ALA A 105 -13.24 38.60 29.66
C ALA A 105 -14.40 39.61 29.72
N GLN A 106 -15.63 39.20 29.37
CA GLN A 106 -16.82 40.04 29.56
C GLN A 106 -17.04 40.33 31.05
N SER A 107 -17.33 41.59 31.37
CA SER A 107 -17.61 42.02 32.74
C SER A 107 -18.85 41.30 33.27
N THR A 108 -18.87 41.01 34.57
CA THR A 108 -20.05 40.45 35.25
C THR A 108 -21.28 41.36 35.13
N LEU A 109 -21.10 42.68 35.04
CA LEU A 109 -22.18 43.65 34.80
C LEU A 109 -22.87 43.50 33.43
N SER A 110 -22.19 42.93 32.43
CA SER A 110 -22.72 42.75 31.07
C SER A 110 -23.14 41.30 30.78
N SER A 111 -23.08 40.41 31.78
CA SER A 111 -23.24 38.98 31.59
C SER A 111 -24.47 38.43 32.30
N TYR A 112 -25.54 38.25 31.53
CA TYR A 112 -26.74 37.50 31.87
C TYR A 112 -26.38 36.08 32.34
N HIS A 113 -26.79 35.66 33.54
CA HIS A 113 -26.25 34.45 34.20
C HIS A 113 -26.49 33.16 33.39
N THR A 114 -27.74 32.85 33.05
CA THR A 114 -28.15 31.65 32.32
C THR A 114 -27.84 31.76 30.83
N THR A 115 -27.99 32.94 30.22
CA THR A 115 -27.63 33.19 28.82
C THR A 115 -26.12 33.13 28.58
N ARG A 116 -25.28 33.59 29.52
CA ARG A 116 -23.82 33.44 29.44
C ARG A 116 -23.42 31.97 29.56
N ALA A 117 -24.06 31.21 30.45
CA ALA A 117 -23.82 29.77 30.56
C ALA A 117 -24.18 29.04 29.26
N ALA A 118 -25.32 29.37 28.66
CA ALA A 118 -25.73 28.89 27.34
C ALA A 118 -24.70 29.26 26.24
N GLN A 119 -24.27 30.51 26.19
CA GLN A 119 -23.25 30.97 25.24
C GLN A 119 -21.92 30.22 25.40
N LEU A 120 -21.49 30.00 26.64
CA LEU A 120 -20.28 29.22 26.94
C LEU A 120 -20.40 27.77 26.47
N LYS A 121 -21.56 27.14 26.68
CA LYS A 121 -21.81 25.76 26.23
C LYS A 121 -21.76 25.65 24.70
N THR A 122 -22.38 26.59 23.99
CA THR A 122 -22.30 26.71 22.52
C THR A 122 -20.86 26.86 22.04
N ILE A 123 -20.07 27.71 22.71
CA ILE A 123 -18.66 27.96 22.37
C ILE A 123 -17.76 26.75 22.67
N CYS A 124 -18.13 25.91 23.63
CA CYS A 124 -17.38 24.70 23.97
C CYS A 124 -17.72 23.51 23.05
N ALA A 125 -18.87 23.50 22.38
CA ALA A 125 -19.28 22.40 21.50
C ALA A 125 -18.25 22.04 20.40
N PRO A 126 -17.59 22.99 19.70
CA PRO A 126 -16.51 22.67 18.77
C PRO A 126 -15.34 21.89 19.42
N SER A 127 -15.03 22.13 20.69
CA SER A 127 -13.97 21.39 21.39
C SER A 127 -14.36 19.94 21.66
N LEU A 128 -15.64 19.69 21.98
CA LEU A 128 -16.16 18.33 22.16
C LEU A 128 -16.18 17.55 20.85
N GLU A 129 -16.58 18.21 19.76
CA GLU A 129 -16.50 17.63 18.42
C GLU A 129 -15.05 17.29 18.04
N ALA A 130 -14.10 18.17 18.37
CA ALA A 130 -12.68 17.94 18.13
C ALA A 130 -12.11 16.73 18.90
N GLU A 131 -12.59 16.44 20.12
CA GLU A 131 -12.20 15.26 20.88
C GLU A 131 -12.66 13.96 20.21
N TYR A 132 -13.90 13.94 19.72
CA TYR A 132 -14.41 12.81 18.96
C TYR A 132 -13.63 12.63 17.63
N LEU A 133 -13.37 13.72 16.89
CA LEU A 133 -12.60 13.66 15.66
C LEU A 133 -11.14 13.21 15.90
N GLN A 134 -10.57 13.51 17.07
CA GLN A 134 -9.24 13.01 17.46
C GLN A 134 -9.22 11.48 17.53
N ALA A 135 -10.22 10.86 18.14
CA ALA A 135 -10.29 9.39 18.20
C ALA A 135 -10.36 8.75 16.79
N ARG A 136 -11.02 9.43 15.84
CA ARG A 136 -11.04 9.03 14.42
C ARG A 136 -9.68 9.18 13.76
N HIS A 137 -9.01 10.32 13.96
CA HIS A 137 -7.65 10.57 13.47
C HIS A 137 -6.69 9.48 13.96
N ASP A 138 -6.74 9.16 15.25
CA ASP A 138 -5.84 8.18 15.86
C ASP A 138 -6.11 6.76 15.33
N ALA A 139 -7.39 6.41 15.09
CA ALA A 139 -7.75 5.13 14.47
C ALA A 139 -7.26 5.01 13.02
N ILE A 140 -7.32 6.10 12.23
CA ILE A 140 -6.74 6.14 10.88
C ILE A 140 -5.22 5.99 10.94
N GLN A 141 -4.57 6.72 11.84
CA GLN A 141 -3.12 6.66 12.03
C GLN A 141 -2.65 5.25 12.39
N ASN A 142 -3.36 4.58 13.32
CA ASN A 142 -3.07 3.19 13.67
C ASN A 142 -3.16 2.26 12.46
N ALA A 143 -4.17 2.42 11.60
CA ALA A 143 -4.29 1.60 10.38
C ALA A 143 -3.12 1.83 9.41
N ILE A 144 -2.66 3.08 9.26
CA ILE A 144 -1.49 3.45 8.45
C ILE A 144 -0.22 2.81 9.01
N ASP A 145 -0.01 2.89 10.32
CA ASP A 145 1.20 2.39 10.98
C ASP A 145 1.27 0.85 11.00
N GLU A 146 0.13 0.18 11.18
CA GLU A 146 0.02 -1.28 11.02
C GLU A 146 0.37 -1.71 9.58
N CYS A 147 -0.18 -1.02 8.58
CA CYS A 147 0.10 -1.32 7.18
C CYS A 147 1.58 -1.10 6.84
N ARG A 148 2.18 0.02 7.28
CA ARG A 148 3.61 0.28 7.09
C ARG A 148 4.48 -0.80 7.73
N THR A 149 4.12 -1.21 8.94
CA THR A 149 4.86 -2.25 9.68
C THR A 149 4.85 -3.57 8.91
N GLU A 150 3.66 -4.02 8.49
CA GLU A 150 3.55 -5.29 7.76
C GLU A 150 4.11 -5.18 6.34
N LEU A 151 3.96 -4.04 5.65
CA LEU A 151 4.59 -3.81 4.35
C LEU A 151 6.11 -3.93 4.43
N ASN A 152 6.74 -3.30 5.43
CA ASN A 152 8.18 -3.42 5.66
C ASN A 152 8.62 -4.85 6.02
N ARG A 153 7.74 -5.64 6.64
CA ARG A 153 7.98 -7.06 6.92
C ARG A 153 7.89 -7.92 5.65
N ILE A 154 6.92 -7.65 4.78
CA ILE A 154 6.79 -8.32 3.47
C ILE A 154 8.01 -7.97 2.60
N TYR A 155 8.41 -6.70 2.62
CA TYR A 155 9.41 -6.08 1.75
C TYR A 155 10.64 -5.59 2.52
N SER A 156 11.32 -6.48 3.23
CA SER A 156 12.52 -6.11 3.99
C SER A 156 13.62 -5.54 3.07
N LYS A 157 14.14 -4.35 3.43
CA LYS A 157 15.29 -3.75 2.77
C LYS A 157 16.56 -4.53 3.12
N GLY A 158 17.49 -4.63 2.18
CA GLY A 158 18.80 -5.21 2.44
C GLY A 158 19.59 -4.40 3.45
N SER A 159 20.49 -5.08 4.17
CA SER A 159 21.46 -4.43 5.08
C SER A 159 22.40 -3.45 4.37
N SER A 160 22.36 -3.37 3.03
CA SER A 160 23.18 -2.46 2.24
C SER A 160 22.40 -1.16 1.95
N ASN A 161 22.88 -0.06 2.53
CA ASN A 161 22.32 1.30 2.41
C ASN A 161 22.29 1.88 0.97
N SER A 162 22.66 1.13 -0.07
CA SER A 162 22.83 1.62 -1.44
C SER A 162 21.78 1.15 -2.45
N SER A 163 20.89 0.21 -2.09
CA SER A 163 19.91 -0.35 -3.02
C SER A 163 18.48 0.00 -2.57
N PRO A 164 17.68 0.68 -3.41
CA PRO A 164 16.24 0.83 -3.19
C PRO A 164 15.47 -0.49 -3.39
N LYS A 165 16.15 -1.60 -3.72
CA LYS A 165 15.49 -2.89 -3.98
C LYS A 165 15.28 -3.68 -2.71
N HIS A 166 14.15 -4.36 -2.65
CA HIS A 166 13.80 -5.27 -1.57
C HIS A 166 14.53 -6.60 -1.73
N ASN A 167 15.03 -7.17 -0.63
CA ASN A 167 15.77 -8.44 -0.64
C ASN A 167 15.03 -9.57 -1.35
N ARG A 168 13.70 -9.54 -1.25
CA ARG A 168 12.82 -10.55 -1.82
C ARG A 168 12.79 -10.50 -3.35
N THR A 169 12.85 -9.31 -3.93
CA THR A 169 12.89 -9.13 -5.39
C THR A 169 14.19 -9.71 -5.94
N ASP A 170 15.32 -9.35 -5.34
CA ASP A 170 16.63 -9.85 -5.76
C ASP A 170 16.73 -11.38 -5.58
N TYR A 171 16.24 -11.92 -4.45
CA TYR A 171 16.15 -13.36 -4.23
C TYR A 171 15.35 -14.11 -5.31
N MET A 172 14.25 -13.54 -5.81
CA MET A 172 13.47 -14.16 -6.88
C MET A 172 14.21 -14.14 -8.22
N ILE A 173 14.91 -13.04 -8.53
CA ILE A 173 15.75 -12.94 -9.74
C ILE A 173 16.82 -14.02 -9.70
N ASP A 174 17.59 -14.08 -8.60
CA ASP A 174 18.67 -15.05 -8.44
C ASP A 174 18.15 -16.49 -8.52
N SER A 175 16.94 -16.75 -8.01
CA SER A 175 16.30 -18.06 -8.09
C SER A 175 15.96 -18.45 -9.54
N PHE A 176 15.39 -17.52 -10.33
CA PHE A 176 15.09 -17.77 -11.73
C PHE A 176 16.36 -17.93 -12.58
N GLU A 177 17.37 -17.09 -12.37
CA GLU A 177 18.66 -17.19 -13.05
C GLU A 177 19.38 -18.52 -12.72
N ALA A 178 19.34 -18.94 -11.46
CA ALA A 178 19.90 -20.24 -11.06
C ALA A 178 19.18 -21.40 -11.76
N ALA A 179 17.84 -21.36 -11.82
CA ALA A 179 17.03 -22.38 -12.46
C ALA A 179 17.23 -22.45 -13.99
N SER A 180 17.47 -21.31 -14.65
CA SER A 180 17.69 -21.26 -16.11
C SER A 180 19.17 -21.44 -16.52
N SER A 181 20.11 -21.43 -15.57
CA SER A 181 21.54 -21.40 -15.84
C SER A 181 22.06 -22.56 -16.71
N VAL A 182 21.50 -23.77 -16.56
CA VAL A 182 21.90 -24.94 -17.36
C VAL A 182 21.38 -24.82 -18.79
N LEU A 183 20.13 -24.41 -18.96
CA LEU A 183 19.53 -24.16 -20.28
C LEU A 183 20.29 -23.10 -21.06
N LEU A 184 20.68 -22.00 -20.41
CA LEU A 184 21.47 -20.94 -21.03
C LEU A 184 22.81 -21.49 -21.53
N LYS A 185 23.50 -22.32 -20.74
CA LYS A 185 24.77 -22.95 -21.14
C LYS A 185 24.59 -23.91 -22.31
N LEU A 186 23.50 -24.69 -22.33
CA LEU A 186 23.20 -25.61 -23.43
C LEU A 186 22.86 -24.84 -24.72
N SER A 187 22.03 -23.79 -24.63
CA SER A 187 21.72 -22.91 -25.76
C SER A 187 22.98 -22.29 -26.35
N GLU A 188 23.85 -21.70 -25.50
CA GLU A 188 25.13 -21.12 -25.96
C GLU A 188 26.04 -22.16 -26.65
N LYS A 189 26.00 -23.43 -26.23
CA LYS A 189 26.76 -24.52 -26.88
C LYS A 189 26.16 -24.89 -28.24
N ILE A 190 24.84 -25.03 -28.32
CA ILE A 190 24.12 -25.34 -29.57
C ILE A 190 24.40 -24.25 -30.61
N ASP A 191 24.32 -22.97 -30.23
CA ASP A 191 24.57 -21.85 -31.12
C ASP A 191 26.01 -21.84 -31.65
N LYS A 192 26.99 -22.09 -30.78
CA LYS A 192 28.41 -22.22 -31.18
C LYS A 192 28.64 -23.38 -32.15
N LEU A 193 27.98 -24.53 -31.94
CA LEU A 193 28.08 -25.68 -32.83
C LEU A 193 27.39 -25.40 -34.18
N LYS A 194 26.25 -24.71 -34.19
CA LYS A 194 25.59 -24.26 -35.43
C LYS A 194 26.46 -23.30 -36.23
N GLU A 195 27.18 -22.39 -35.56
CA GLU A 195 28.16 -21.52 -36.21
C GLU A 195 29.35 -22.33 -36.78
N GLN A 196 29.86 -23.31 -36.02
CA GLN A 196 30.92 -24.21 -36.49
C GLN A 196 30.48 -25.06 -37.68
N LYS A 197 29.24 -25.58 -37.65
CA LYS A 197 28.65 -26.33 -38.76
C LYS A 197 28.66 -25.50 -40.03
N THR A 198 28.18 -24.26 -39.97
CA THR A 198 28.17 -23.34 -41.12
C THR A 198 29.58 -23.11 -41.70
N LYS A 199 30.59 -22.97 -40.84
CA LYS A 199 32.00 -22.82 -41.27
C LYS A 199 32.53 -24.09 -41.93
N GLU A 200 32.21 -25.25 -41.38
CA GLU A 200 32.65 -26.55 -41.89
C GLU A 200 31.94 -26.90 -43.20
N ASP A 201 30.65 -26.57 -43.35
CA ASP A 201 29.89 -26.69 -44.61
C ASP A 201 30.53 -25.88 -45.74
N ALA A 202 30.94 -24.64 -45.46
CA ALA A 202 31.65 -23.80 -46.42
C ALA A 202 33.01 -24.40 -46.80
N ALA A 203 33.76 -24.94 -45.84
CA ALA A 203 35.04 -25.61 -46.09
C ALA A 203 34.86 -26.91 -46.90
N LEU A 204 33.82 -27.69 -46.62
CA LEU A 204 33.46 -28.89 -47.36
C LEU A 204 33.11 -28.56 -48.82
N LEU A 205 32.33 -27.49 -49.04
CA LEU A 205 32.01 -27.02 -50.39
C LEU A 205 33.28 -26.65 -51.17
N GLN A 206 34.20 -25.91 -50.56
CA GLN A 206 35.50 -25.59 -51.17
C GLN A 206 36.33 -26.85 -51.49
N ALA A 207 36.37 -27.81 -50.57
CA ALA A 207 37.07 -29.07 -50.79
C ALA A 207 36.45 -29.91 -51.92
N LYS A 208 35.12 -29.92 -52.05
CA LYS A 208 34.39 -30.56 -53.16
C LYS A 208 34.73 -29.92 -54.50
N ILE A 209 34.67 -28.59 -54.59
CA ILE A 209 35.05 -27.83 -55.80
C ILE A 209 36.51 -28.11 -56.18
N LEU A 210 37.42 -28.19 -55.21
CA LEU A 210 38.83 -28.51 -55.47
C LEU A 210 38.99 -29.93 -56.03
N CYS A 211 38.30 -30.93 -55.46
CA CYS A 211 38.33 -32.30 -55.97
C CYS A 211 37.80 -32.38 -57.41
N GLU A 212 36.71 -31.67 -57.69
CA GLU A 212 36.08 -31.60 -58.99
C GLU A 212 36.99 -30.92 -60.03
N ASN A 213 37.56 -29.77 -59.71
CA ASN A 213 38.52 -29.08 -60.58
C ASN A 213 39.77 -29.92 -60.88
N LEU A 214 40.28 -30.67 -59.90
CA LEU A 214 41.40 -31.59 -60.08
C LEU A 214 41.05 -32.81 -60.94
N SER A 215 39.77 -33.19 -61.02
CA SER A 215 39.31 -34.29 -61.88
C SER A 215 39.26 -33.92 -63.36
N TYR A 216 39.09 -32.63 -63.68
CA TYR A 216 39.05 -32.13 -65.07
C TYR A 216 40.41 -31.63 -65.60
N THR A 217 41.45 -31.57 -64.75
CA THR A 217 42.78 -31.09 -65.17
C THR A 217 43.67 -32.24 -65.68
N HIS A 218 44.12 -32.14 -66.93
CA HIS A 218 45.04 -33.12 -67.53
C HIS A 218 46.45 -33.02 -66.91
N GLY A 219 47.07 -34.17 -66.56
CA GLY A 219 48.45 -34.25 -66.06
C GLY A 219 48.64 -34.07 -64.55
N VAL A 220 47.56 -34.14 -63.76
CA VAL A 220 47.63 -34.03 -62.29
C VAL A 220 48.25 -35.30 -61.68
N LYS A 221 49.20 -35.12 -60.76
CA LYS A 221 49.79 -36.22 -59.98
C LYS A 221 48.75 -36.84 -59.05
N GLU A 222 48.71 -38.17 -59.00
CA GLU A 222 47.79 -38.96 -58.15
C GLU A 222 47.87 -38.58 -56.65
N SER A 223 49.06 -38.19 -56.16
CA SER A 223 49.20 -37.73 -54.77
C SER A 223 48.47 -36.41 -54.46
N LYS A 224 48.15 -35.58 -55.46
CA LYS A 224 47.37 -34.34 -55.27
C LYS A 224 45.87 -34.61 -55.20
N THR A 225 45.36 -35.52 -56.04
CA THR A 225 43.95 -35.93 -56.01
C THR A 225 43.63 -36.70 -54.73
N GLU A 226 44.53 -37.55 -54.25
CA GLU A 226 44.38 -38.26 -52.99
C GLU A 226 44.37 -37.32 -51.78
N LYS A 227 45.25 -36.30 -51.75
CA LYS A 227 45.23 -35.26 -50.72
C LYS A 227 43.92 -34.47 -50.69
N ALA A 228 43.39 -34.10 -51.84
CA ALA A 228 42.12 -33.38 -51.94
C ALA A 228 40.94 -34.24 -51.45
N ASN A 229 40.89 -35.52 -51.85
CA ASN A 229 39.89 -36.48 -51.36
C ASN A 229 39.99 -36.73 -49.85
N ASN A 230 41.20 -36.84 -49.30
CA ASN A 230 41.41 -36.98 -47.86
C ASN A 230 40.95 -35.72 -47.10
N SER A 231 41.18 -34.53 -47.67
CA SER A 231 40.65 -33.28 -47.10
C SER A 231 39.11 -33.26 -47.12
N ARG A 232 38.48 -33.67 -48.22
CA ARG A 232 37.02 -33.76 -48.34
C ARG A 232 36.45 -34.72 -47.27
N LYS A 233 36.96 -35.95 -47.20
CA LYS A 233 36.53 -36.96 -46.21
C LYS A 233 36.70 -36.46 -44.78
N LYS A 234 37.77 -35.71 -44.48
CA LYS A 234 38.00 -35.11 -43.17
C LYS A 234 36.92 -34.08 -42.80
N HIS A 235 36.53 -33.22 -43.73
CA HIS A 235 35.45 -32.25 -43.51
C HIS A 235 34.08 -32.93 -43.39
N GLU A 236 33.81 -33.96 -44.20
CA GLU A 236 32.57 -34.77 -44.08
C GLU A 236 32.45 -35.46 -42.71
N GLN A 237 33.54 -36.05 -42.23
CA GLN A 237 33.58 -36.70 -40.91
C GLN A 237 33.36 -35.69 -39.78
N LYS A 238 34.02 -34.54 -39.82
CA LYS A 238 33.84 -33.47 -38.83
C LYS A 238 32.43 -32.89 -38.83
N LEU A 239 31.83 -32.69 -40.01
CA LEU A 239 30.47 -32.22 -40.12
C LEU A 239 29.51 -33.18 -39.42
N LYS A 240 29.67 -34.49 -39.67
CA LYS A 240 28.88 -35.54 -39.01
C LYS A 240 29.06 -35.54 -37.50
N GLU A 241 30.29 -35.32 -37.00
CA GLU A 241 30.56 -35.18 -35.56
C GLU A 241 29.84 -33.96 -34.96
N ILE A 242 29.91 -32.80 -35.63
CA ILE A 242 29.20 -31.57 -35.20
C ILE A 242 27.69 -31.79 -35.20
N GLU A 243 27.13 -32.44 -36.23
CA GLU A 243 25.69 -32.73 -36.30
C GLU A 243 25.22 -33.66 -35.19
N ASN A 244 25.99 -34.71 -34.88
CA ASN A 244 25.70 -35.61 -33.76
C ASN A 244 25.77 -34.87 -32.41
N ASP A 245 26.75 -33.98 -32.25
CA ASP A 245 26.88 -33.16 -31.04
C ASP A 245 25.70 -32.18 -30.88
N ILE A 246 25.27 -31.53 -31.97
CA ILE A 246 24.08 -30.66 -31.97
C ILE A 246 22.85 -31.45 -31.54
N ALA A 247 22.58 -32.60 -32.18
CA ALA A 247 21.42 -33.43 -31.86
C ALA A 247 21.44 -33.87 -30.38
N ARG A 248 22.60 -34.30 -29.87
CA ARG A 248 22.76 -34.68 -28.46
C ARG A 248 22.45 -33.52 -27.52
N PHE A 249 22.98 -32.32 -27.80
CA PHE A 249 22.74 -31.15 -26.94
C PHE A 249 21.30 -30.62 -27.06
N GLU A 250 20.65 -30.75 -28.23
CA GLU A 250 19.24 -30.42 -28.42
C GLU A 250 18.33 -31.37 -27.61
N ASP A 251 18.64 -32.67 -27.59
CA ASP A 251 17.94 -33.66 -26.74
C ASP A 251 18.13 -33.35 -25.24
N GLU A 252 19.37 -33.04 -24.81
CA GLU A 252 19.67 -32.64 -23.43
C GLU A 252 18.96 -31.34 -23.06
N TYR A 253 18.89 -30.37 -23.98
CA TYR A 253 18.18 -29.11 -23.79
C TYR A 253 16.68 -29.33 -23.58
N GLU A 254 16.03 -30.16 -24.40
CA GLU A 254 14.59 -30.47 -24.23
C GLU A 254 14.29 -31.26 -22.95
N HIS A 255 15.23 -32.09 -22.48
CA HIS A 255 15.12 -32.72 -21.17
C HIS A 255 15.20 -31.67 -20.04
N GLU A 256 16.24 -30.84 -20.04
CA GLU A 256 16.45 -29.84 -18.99
C GLU A 256 15.35 -28.77 -18.98
N LYS A 257 14.74 -28.50 -20.14
CA LYS A 257 13.62 -27.56 -20.27
C LYS A 257 12.41 -28.01 -19.46
N LYS A 258 12.18 -29.32 -19.34
CA LYS A 258 11.12 -29.86 -18.48
C LYS A 258 11.46 -29.64 -17.00
N THR A 259 12.70 -29.85 -16.61
CA THR A 259 13.20 -29.58 -15.24
C THR A 259 13.04 -28.11 -14.88
N TYR A 260 13.49 -27.21 -15.75
CA TYR A 260 13.32 -25.76 -15.59
C TYR A 260 11.85 -25.37 -15.43
N ARG A 261 10.93 -25.90 -16.24
CA ARG A 261 9.50 -25.56 -16.14
C ARG A 261 8.92 -25.89 -14.77
N VAL A 262 9.31 -27.02 -14.17
CA VAL A 262 8.88 -27.41 -12.82
C VAL A 262 9.43 -26.44 -11.79
N GLU A 263 10.72 -26.11 -11.87
CA GLU A 263 11.38 -25.22 -10.92
C GLU A 263 10.91 -23.77 -11.04
N ALA A 264 10.79 -23.25 -12.27
CA ALA A 264 10.24 -21.94 -12.56
C ALA A 264 8.80 -21.79 -12.04
N ARG A 265 7.97 -22.83 -12.17
CA ARG A 265 6.63 -22.85 -11.57
C ARG A 265 6.69 -22.79 -10.04
N ARG A 266 7.62 -23.49 -9.41
CA ARG A 266 7.82 -23.46 -7.96
C ARG A 266 8.25 -22.07 -7.46
N ILE A 267 9.10 -21.38 -8.22
CA ILE A 267 9.51 -20.01 -7.91
C ILE A 267 8.34 -19.04 -8.11
N TYR A 268 7.61 -19.18 -9.24
CA TYR A 268 6.40 -18.40 -9.50
C TYR A 268 5.37 -18.54 -8.38
N GLU A 269 5.18 -19.74 -7.85
CA GLU A 269 4.26 -19.96 -6.73
C GLU A 269 4.65 -19.14 -5.50
N LYS A 270 5.95 -19.02 -5.21
CA LYS A 270 6.42 -18.13 -4.14
C LYS A 270 6.11 -16.68 -4.46
N CYS A 271 6.31 -16.23 -5.69
CA CYS A 271 5.93 -14.88 -6.14
C CYS A 271 4.43 -14.63 -5.92
N ARG A 272 3.57 -15.58 -6.29
CA ARG A 272 2.12 -15.50 -6.12
C ARG A 272 1.72 -15.34 -4.65
N VAL A 273 2.30 -16.15 -3.76
CA VAL A 273 2.04 -16.07 -2.31
C VAL A 273 2.46 -14.72 -1.72
N LEU A 274 3.52 -14.09 -2.24
CA LEU A 274 3.90 -12.74 -1.80
C LEU A 274 2.90 -11.69 -2.24
N GLU A 275 2.46 -11.79 -3.49
CA GLU A 275 1.49 -10.86 -4.04
C GLU A 275 0.11 -11.01 -3.36
N GLU A 276 -0.31 -12.25 -3.08
CA GLU A 276 -1.52 -12.55 -2.32
C GLU A 276 -1.52 -11.86 -0.95
N LYS A 277 -0.43 -12.00 -0.18
CA LYS A 277 -0.28 -11.32 1.13
C LYS A 277 -0.35 -9.81 1.02
N ARG A 278 0.20 -9.23 -0.05
CA ARG A 278 0.14 -7.78 -0.28
C ARG A 278 -1.28 -7.33 -0.58
N LEU A 279 -2.00 -8.08 -1.42
CA LEU A 279 -3.39 -7.78 -1.76
C LEU A 279 -4.31 -7.91 -0.54
N GLU A 280 -4.11 -8.93 0.30
CA GLU A 280 -4.79 -9.07 1.59
C GLU A 280 -4.51 -7.87 2.50
N LEU A 281 -3.23 -7.48 2.64
CA LEU A 281 -2.84 -6.31 3.43
C LEU A 281 -3.52 -5.02 2.95
N ILE A 282 -3.59 -4.80 1.63
CA ILE A 282 -4.29 -3.66 1.04
C ILE A 282 -5.79 -3.72 1.39
N GLY A 283 -6.43 -4.87 1.19
CA GLY A 283 -7.85 -5.06 1.49
C GLY A 283 -8.18 -4.77 2.96
N ASP A 284 -7.39 -5.33 3.87
CA ASP A 284 -7.55 -5.13 5.31
C ASP A 284 -7.33 -3.67 5.71
N THR A 285 -6.31 -3.02 5.15
CA THR A 285 -5.98 -1.62 5.44
C THR A 285 -7.08 -0.68 4.95
N LEU A 286 -7.58 -0.88 3.73
CA LEU A 286 -8.70 -0.11 3.19
C LEU A 286 -9.96 -0.29 4.04
N MET A 287 -10.25 -1.51 4.50
CA MET A 287 -11.38 -1.78 5.37
C MET A 287 -11.24 -1.09 6.73
N LYS A 288 -10.05 -1.14 7.35
CA LYS A 288 -9.76 -0.42 8.60
C LYS A 288 -9.91 1.09 8.42
N PHE A 289 -9.36 1.64 7.33
CA PHE A 289 -9.47 3.05 6.99
C PHE A 289 -10.94 3.47 6.83
N ILE A 290 -11.74 2.72 6.07
CA ILE A 290 -13.18 3.02 5.88
C ILE A 290 -13.93 2.97 7.21
N LYS A 291 -13.68 1.94 8.03
CA LYS A 291 -14.32 1.81 9.35
C LYS A 291 -13.97 2.98 10.26
N ALA A 292 -12.72 3.45 10.25
CA ALA A 292 -12.29 4.59 11.05
C ALA A 292 -12.87 5.91 10.51
N ALA A 293 -12.72 6.15 9.20
CA ALA A 293 -13.16 7.38 8.56
C ALA A 293 -14.69 7.51 8.55
N TYR A 294 -15.44 6.47 8.24
CA TYR A 294 -16.88 6.57 7.94
C TYR A 294 -17.77 5.84 8.95
N SER A 295 -17.29 5.59 10.18
CA SER A 295 -18.09 4.93 11.21
C SER A 295 -19.44 5.63 11.45
N SER A 296 -20.52 4.88 11.68
CA SER A 296 -21.80 5.44 12.12
C SER A 296 -21.79 5.89 13.60
N LYS A 297 -20.85 5.39 14.39
CA LYS A 297 -20.65 5.82 15.79
C LYS A 297 -20.34 7.32 15.86
N ASN A 298 -19.52 7.75 14.92
CA ASN A 298 -19.04 9.12 14.75
C ASN A 298 -20.18 10.11 14.49
N SER A 299 -21.08 9.78 13.54
CA SER A 299 -22.24 10.62 13.24
C SER A 299 -23.26 10.66 14.38
N THR A 300 -23.38 9.56 15.13
CA THR A 300 -24.23 9.50 16.33
C THR A 300 -23.70 10.42 17.43
N GLN A 301 -22.39 10.38 17.70
CA GLN A 301 -21.77 11.25 18.71
C GLN A 301 -21.90 12.74 18.36
N GLN A 302 -21.66 13.09 17.10
CA GLN A 302 -21.83 14.47 16.63
C GLN A 302 -23.30 14.93 16.80
N ARG A 303 -24.27 14.07 16.47
CA ARG A 303 -25.69 14.35 16.70
C ARG A 303 -26.00 14.58 18.17
N THR A 304 -25.49 13.73 19.08
CA THR A 304 -25.71 13.88 20.52
C THR A 304 -25.22 15.23 21.04
N ILE A 305 -24.05 15.71 20.59
CA ILE A 305 -23.54 17.04 20.97
C ILE A 305 -24.54 18.14 20.57
N TYR A 306 -25.12 18.06 19.37
CA TYR A 306 -26.10 19.04 18.90
C TYR A 306 -27.43 18.94 19.66
N GLU A 307 -27.92 17.74 19.93
CA GLU A 307 -29.16 17.51 20.68
C GLU A 307 -29.05 18.02 22.12
N GLU A 308 -27.94 17.73 22.81
CA GLU A 308 -27.66 18.24 24.15
C GLU A 308 -27.54 19.76 24.18
N LEU A 309 -26.97 20.37 23.14
CA LEU A 309 -26.87 21.81 23.02
C LEU A 309 -28.26 22.45 22.81
N GLN A 310 -29.09 21.85 21.94
CA GLN A 310 -30.44 22.34 21.69
C GLN A 310 -31.34 22.23 22.93
N SER A 311 -31.30 21.11 23.66
CA SER A 311 -32.05 20.95 24.92
C SER A 311 -31.60 21.99 25.94
N TYR A 312 -30.29 22.17 26.14
CA TYR A 312 -29.81 23.19 27.08
C TYR A 312 -30.27 24.60 26.72
N LEU A 313 -30.30 24.96 25.43
CA LEU A 313 -30.77 26.27 25.00
C LEU A 313 -32.27 26.49 25.18
N LYS A 314 -33.07 25.41 25.17
CA LYS A 314 -34.53 25.47 25.36
C LYS A 314 -34.91 25.43 26.83
N ASP A 315 -34.26 24.57 27.60
CA ASP A 315 -34.74 24.16 28.92
C ASP A 315 -34.01 24.90 30.05
N GLU A 316 -32.71 25.21 29.87
CA GLU A 316 -31.86 25.78 30.93
C GLU A 316 -31.62 27.29 30.78
N ARG A 317 -31.88 27.85 29.60
CA ARG A 317 -31.79 29.29 29.36
C ARG A 317 -33.07 29.96 29.82
N ASP A 318 -32.98 30.74 30.90
CA ASP A 318 -34.12 31.37 31.54
C ASP A 318 -33.97 32.90 31.51
N ILE A 319 -34.72 33.52 30.58
CA ILE A 319 -34.70 34.96 30.37
C ILE A 319 -35.19 35.69 31.62
N THR A 320 -36.18 35.14 32.34
CA THR A 320 -36.75 35.75 33.53
C THR A 320 -35.71 35.85 34.64
N LYS A 321 -34.98 34.75 34.91
CA LYS A 321 -33.88 34.75 35.89
C LYS A 321 -32.77 35.73 35.54
N ASP A 322 -32.46 35.86 34.25
CA ASP A 322 -31.44 36.81 33.78
C ASP A 322 -31.88 38.27 33.99
N LEU A 323 -33.16 38.58 33.77
CA LEU A 323 -33.73 39.91 34.00
C LEU A 323 -33.87 40.26 35.48
N GLU A 324 -34.26 39.28 36.32
CA GLU A 324 -34.30 39.45 37.78
C GLU A 324 -32.92 39.74 38.35
N PHE A 325 -31.90 38.97 37.93
CA PHE A 325 -30.51 39.22 38.31
C PHE A 325 -30.04 40.62 37.90
N TRP A 326 -30.45 41.09 36.71
CA TRP A 326 -30.15 42.42 36.23
C TRP A 326 -30.82 43.50 37.09
N ALA A 327 -32.12 43.37 37.38
CA ALA A 327 -32.86 44.31 38.23
C ALA A 327 -32.27 44.39 39.66
N GLN A 328 -31.84 43.25 40.22
CA GLN A 328 -31.14 43.19 41.51
C GLN A 328 -29.77 43.90 41.44
N THR A 329 -28.99 43.67 40.39
CA THR A 329 -27.66 44.25 40.22
C THR A 329 -27.69 45.78 40.15
N TYR A 330 -28.73 46.35 39.53
CA TYR A 330 -28.90 47.81 39.38
C TYR A 330 -29.81 48.45 40.45
N GLY A 331 -30.29 47.69 41.43
CA GLY A 331 -31.12 48.21 42.52
C GLY A 331 -32.50 48.71 42.08
N VAL A 332 -32.99 48.26 40.92
CA VAL A 332 -34.34 48.54 40.41
C VAL A 332 -35.36 47.52 40.94
N TYR A 333 -34.88 46.48 41.64
CA TYR A 333 -35.72 45.46 42.23
C TYR A 333 -36.57 46.05 43.37
N ASP A 334 -37.86 46.19 43.11
CA ASP A 334 -38.81 46.72 44.09
C ASP A 334 -39.15 45.61 45.10
N SER A 335 -38.66 45.74 46.33
CA SER A 335 -38.95 44.76 47.40
C SER A 335 -40.38 44.86 47.94
N THR A 336 -41.21 45.74 47.35
CA THR A 336 -42.51 46.15 47.88
C THR A 336 -43.69 45.28 47.44
N THR A 337 -43.51 44.27 46.58
CA THR A 337 -44.61 43.38 46.16
C THR A 337 -44.85 42.18 47.11
N SER A 338 -44.32 42.21 48.34
CA SER A 338 -44.51 41.15 49.34
C SER A 338 -45.28 41.58 50.59
N LEU A 339 -45.87 42.77 50.63
CA LEU A 339 -46.71 43.21 51.75
C LEU A 339 -48.02 43.77 51.23
N SER A 340 -49.08 42.95 51.17
CA SER A 340 -50.49 43.32 51.42
C SER A 340 -51.43 42.17 51.06
N THR A 341 -51.65 41.26 52.01
CA THR A 341 -52.99 40.69 52.27
C THR A 341 -53.01 40.14 53.70
N GLU A 342 -52.84 41.04 54.68
CA GLU A 342 -53.41 40.80 56.01
C GLU A 342 -54.88 41.20 55.95
N THR A 343 -55.76 40.23 55.74
CA THR A 343 -57.15 40.34 56.15
C THR A 343 -57.22 40.03 57.65
N ASN A 344 -57.09 41.07 58.47
CA ASN A 344 -57.55 41.04 59.85
C ASN A 344 -59.02 41.48 59.87
N GLN A 345 -59.93 40.52 60.01
CA GLN A 345 -61.21 40.72 60.68
C GLN A 345 -61.34 39.63 61.74
N ASN A 346 -61.07 40.02 62.98
CA ASN A 346 -61.71 39.42 64.14
C ASN A 346 -63.22 39.59 63.99
N ASP A 347 -64.00 38.54 64.21
CA ASP A 347 -65.02 38.53 65.25
C ASP A 347 -65.49 37.09 65.52
N ASP A 348 -65.71 36.86 66.81
CA ASP A 348 -66.07 35.63 67.49
C ASP A 348 -67.32 34.91 66.94
N ALA A 349 -67.27 33.56 66.91
CA ALA A 349 -68.40 32.73 67.31
C ALA A 349 -67.97 31.28 67.62
N HIS A 350 -68.59 30.78 68.68
CA HIS A 350 -68.43 29.53 69.40
C HIS A 350 -68.87 28.26 68.65
N ASP A 351 -68.41 27.13 69.20
CA ASP A 351 -69.01 25.78 69.27
C ASP A 351 -68.68 24.70 68.23
N ASP A 352 -67.94 23.71 68.77
CA ASP A 352 -68.21 22.27 68.81
C ASP A 352 -67.94 21.31 67.62
N ASP A 353 -67.46 20.14 68.06
CA ASP A 353 -67.40 18.81 67.44
C ASP A 353 -66.16 18.38 66.60
N GLU A 354 -65.24 17.70 67.31
CA GLU A 354 -64.53 16.50 66.85
C GLU A 354 -65.52 15.36 66.48
N PRO A 355 -65.11 14.20 65.91
CA PRO A 355 -63.81 13.78 65.35
C PRO A 355 -63.94 13.05 63.99
N SER A 356 -62.85 12.53 63.42
CA SER A 356 -62.73 11.10 63.00
C SER A 356 -61.65 10.86 61.92
N SER A 357 -60.58 10.19 62.35
CA SER A 357 -59.91 9.00 61.76
C SER A 357 -59.49 8.92 60.28
N ALA A 358 -58.23 8.47 60.11
CA ALA A 358 -57.71 7.40 59.22
C ALA A 358 -56.47 7.93 58.46
N ASP A 359 -55.24 7.72 58.92
CA ASP A 359 -54.53 6.44 59.08
C ASP A 359 -54.48 5.64 57.77
N THR A 360 -53.32 5.64 57.09
CA THR A 360 -52.69 4.44 56.52
C THR A 360 -51.21 4.72 56.21
N THR A 361 -50.40 4.15 57.10
CA THR A 361 -48.99 3.74 56.99
C THR A 361 -48.77 2.89 55.72
N THR A 362 -47.67 3.00 54.95
CA THR A 362 -46.49 2.10 55.03
C THR A 362 -45.57 2.45 53.85
N SER A 363 -44.29 2.78 54.09
CA SER A 363 -43.12 1.87 54.15
C SER A 363 -42.72 1.36 52.74
N SER A 364 -41.46 1.24 52.33
CA SER A 364 -40.20 1.16 53.08
C SER A 364 -39.03 1.05 52.09
N THR A 365 -37.87 1.58 52.52
CA THR A 365 -36.47 1.08 52.35
C THR A 365 -35.87 0.92 50.95
N LYS A 366 -34.83 1.70 50.60
CA LYS A 366 -33.39 1.50 50.94
C LYS A 366 -32.83 0.13 50.51
N THR A 367 -31.83 0.13 49.63
CA THR A 367 -30.47 -0.32 50.03
C THR A 367 -29.39 0.13 49.04
N LYS A 368 -28.43 0.91 49.56
CA LYS A 368 -27.05 1.03 49.06
C LYS A 368 -26.27 -0.18 49.57
N SER A 369 -25.37 -0.73 48.76
CA SER A 369 -24.29 -1.59 49.29
C SER A 369 -22.94 -1.14 48.73
N LYS A 370 -22.01 -0.94 49.65
CA LYS A 370 -20.60 -0.58 49.47
C LYS A 370 -19.79 -1.87 49.29
N LYS A 371 -18.78 -1.81 48.39
CA LYS A 371 -17.35 -2.02 48.65
C LYS A 371 -16.99 -3.01 49.79
N ASN A 372 -16.27 -4.09 49.46
CA ASN A 372 -14.86 -4.21 49.82
C ASN A 372 -14.16 -5.45 49.25
N GLN A 373 -12.86 -5.23 49.03
CA GLN A 373 -11.78 -6.14 48.67
C GLN A 373 -11.69 -7.41 49.53
N LYS A 374 -11.23 -8.49 48.90
CA LYS A 374 -10.02 -9.18 49.33
C LYS A 374 -9.30 -9.77 48.12
#